data_AF-A0A2N5FUU4-F1
#
_entry.id   AF-A0A2N5FUU4-F1
#
_cell.length_a   1.000
_cell.length_b   1.000
_cell.length_c   1.000
_cell.angle_alpha   90.00
_cell.angle_beta   90.00
_cell.angle_gamma   90.00
#
_symmetry.space_group_name_H-M   'P 1'
#
loop_
_entity.id
_entity.type
_entity.pdbx_description
1 polymer ?
#
loop_
_entity_poly.entity_id
_entity_poly.type
_entity_poly.pdbx_seq_one_letter_code
_entity_poly.pdbx_strand_id
1 'polypeptide(L)' 'MYALIVKKEPERYELQHKLTMESQPYQVEVAADPNILKRSLTADWEPGKENVLWIAKFG' A
#
# COMPACT_ATOMS: atom_id res chain seq x y z
N MET A 1 10.06 1.56 -8.25
CA MET A 1 9.54 0.80 -7.08
C MET A 1 8.14 1.32 -6.73
N TYR A 2 7.30 0.53 -6.07
CA TYR A 2 5.92 0.89 -5.71
C TYR A 2 5.65 0.60 -4.24
N ALA A 3 4.81 1.42 -3.62
CA ALA A 3 4.13 1.09 -2.38
C ALA A 3 2.61 1.08 -2.62
N LEU A 4 1.92 0.09 -2.07
CA LEU A 4 0.48 -0.08 -2.23
C LEU A 4 -0.14 -0.19 -0.84
N ILE A 5 -1.24 0.52 -0.59
CA ILE A 5 -2.09 0.25 0.57
C ILE A 5 -3.25 -0.61 0.10
N VAL A 6 -3.32 -1.85 0.56
CA VAL A 6 -4.29 -2.86 0.11
C VAL A 6 -5.23 -3.21 1.26
N LYS A 7 -6.53 -3.27 0.99
CA LYS A 7 -7.52 -3.81 1.93
C LYS A 7 -7.55 -5.34 1.79
N LYS A 8 -7.25 -6.05 2.87
CA LYS A 8 -7.33 -7.52 2.93
C LYS A 8 -8.64 -8.00 3.51
N GLU A 9 -9.05 -7.41 4.63
CA GLU A 9 -10.26 -7.74 5.38
C GLU A 9 -10.94 -6.43 5.83
N PRO A 10 -12.17 -6.45 6.36
CA PRO A 10 -12.89 -5.22 6.75
C PRO A 10 -12.08 -4.25 7.60
N GLU A 11 -11.23 -4.77 8.49
CA GLU A 11 -10.40 -4.00 9.44
C GLU A 11 -8.91 -4.38 9.35
N ARG A 12 -8.45 -4.88 8.19
CA ARG A 12 -7.05 -5.26 7.98
C ARG A 12 -6.53 -4.71 6.68
N TYR A 13 -5.51 -3.86 6.79
CA TYR A 13 -4.87 -3.17 5.68
C TYR A 13 -3.39 -3.49 5.66
N GLU A 14 -2.83 -3.56 4.46
CA GLU A 14 -1.41 -3.85 4.24
C GLU A 14 -0.75 -2.74 3.44
N LEU A 15 0.41 -2.26 3.91
CA LEU A 15 1.34 -1.47 3.12
C LEU A 15 2.33 -2.44 2.48
N GLN A 16 2.21 -2.63 1.17
CA GLN A 16 3.03 -3.56 0.40
C GLN A 16 4.06 -2.81 -0.42
N HIS A 17 5.34 -3.14 -0.22
CA HIS A 17 6.42 -2.65 -1.07
C HIS A 17 6.71 -3.64 -2.19
N LYS A 18 6.73 -3.14 -3.43
CA LYS A 18 6.90 -3.94 -4.65
C LYS A 18 7.93 -3.32 -5.59
N LEU A 19 8.65 -4.16 -6.33
CA LEU A 19 9.59 -3.70 -7.36
C LEU A 19 8.82 -3.16 -8.58
N THR A 20 7.82 -3.91 -9.03
CA THR A 20 6.87 -3.55 -10.09
C THR A 20 5.44 -3.76 -9.60
N MET A 21 4.43 -3.21 -10.28
CA MET A 21 3.02 -3.40 -9.88
C MET A 21 2.60 -4.88 -9.78
N GLU A 22 3.17 -5.70 -10.66
CA GLU A 22 2.87 -7.13 -10.81
C GLU A 22 3.71 -8.02 -9.88
N SER A 23 4.80 -7.49 -9.30
CA SER A 23 5.67 -8.31 -8.45
C SER A 23 4.96 -8.71 -7.16
N GLN A 24 5.45 -9.77 -6.53
CA GLN A 24 5.12 -10.07 -5.14
C GLN A 24 5.65 -8.94 -4.24
N PRO A 25 5.00 -8.68 -3.09
CA PRO A 25 5.54 -7.76 -2.10
C PRO A 25 6.78 -8.37 -1.43
N TYR A 26 7.83 -7.56 -1.27
CA TYR A 26 9.04 -7.99 -0.56
C TYR A 26 9.08 -7.49 0.90
N GLN A 27 8.24 -6.49 1.22
CA GLN A 27 8.02 -5.99 2.57
C GLN A 27 6.53 -5.66 2.74
N VAL A 28 5.98 -6.02 3.90
CA VAL A 28 4.56 -5.81 4.25
C VAL A 28 4.47 -5.28 5.68
N GLU A 29 3.74 -4.18 5.85
CA GLU A 29 3.31 -3.67 7.16
C GLU A 29 1.80 -3.76 7.27
N VAL A 30 1.27 -4.01 8.48
CA VAL A 30 -0.17 -4.25 8.71
C VAL A 30 -0.71 -3.25 9.71
N ALA A 31 -1.90 -2.70 9.44
CA ALA A 31 -2.64 -1.87 10.39
C ALA A 31 -4.15 -2.08 10.27
N ALA A 32 -4.88 -1.67 11.32
CA ALA A 32 -6.34 -1.67 11.34
C ALA A 32 -6.97 -0.46 10.62
N ASP A 33 -6.17 0.58 10.32
CA ASP A 33 -6.60 1.79 9.62
C ASP A 33 -5.58 2.11 8.50
N PRO A 34 -6.02 2.28 7.23
CA PRO A 34 -5.13 2.61 6.12
C PRO A 34 -4.45 3.98 6.28
N ASN A 35 -5.00 4.90 7.08
CA ASN A 35 -4.39 6.20 7.33
C ASN A 35 -3.11 6.10 8.17
N ILE A 36 -3.00 5.09 9.04
CA ILE A 36 -1.76 4.82 9.78
C ILE A 36 -0.64 4.47 8.80
N LEU A 37 -0.94 3.58 7.85
CA LEU A 37 -0.02 3.17 6.79
C LEU A 37 0.34 4.32 5.84
N LYS A 38 -0.64 5.17 5.50
CA LYS A 38 -0.41 6.35 4.65
C LYS A 38 0.50 7.38 5.31
N ARG A 39 0.50 7.46 6.65
CA ARG A 39 1.36 8.36 7.44
C ARG A 39 2.73 7.75 7.75
N SER A 40 2.86 6.42 7.81
CA SER A 40 4.15 5.77 8.06
C SER A 40 5.12 5.95 6.89
N LEU A 41 4.60 6.18 5.68
CA LEU A 41 5.38 6.41 4.47
C LEU A 41 5.01 7.74 3.79
N THR A 42 5.91 8.72 3.88
CA THR A 42 5.80 9.99 3.13
C THR A 42 5.95 9.71 1.64
N ALA A 43 4.86 9.88 0.89
CA ALA A 43 4.82 9.63 -0.55
C ALA A 43 3.71 10.43 -1.25
N ASP A 44 3.84 10.58 -2.56
CA ASP A 44 2.79 11.11 -3.43
C ASP A 44 1.79 10.00 -3.74
N TRP A 45 0.76 9.90 -2.91
CA TRP A 45 -0.25 8.86 -2.98
C TRP A 45 -1.35 9.18 -4.00
N GLU A 46 -1.53 8.27 -4.95
CA GLU A 46 -2.62 8.28 -5.93
C GLU A 46 -3.71 7.26 -5.52
N PRO A 47 -5.00 7.51 -5.80
CA PRO A 47 -6.06 6.52 -5.58
C PRO A 47 -5.83 5.23 -6.38
N GLY A 48 -6.01 4.09 -5.73
CA GLY A 48 -5.91 2.77 -6.35
C GLY A 48 -7.21 2.30 -7.03
N LYS A 49 -7.25 1.01 -7.39
CA LYS A 49 -8.40 0.32 -7.96
C LYS A 49 -8.66 -1.01 -7.23
N GLU A 50 -9.90 -1.49 -7.27
CA GLU A 50 -10.32 -2.76 -6.66
C GLU A 50 -10.03 -2.81 -5.15
N ASN A 51 -9.16 -3.72 -4.71
CA ASN A 51 -8.75 -3.88 -3.32
C ASN A 51 -7.55 -2.98 -2.94
N VAL A 52 -6.95 -2.27 -3.90
CA VAL A 52 -5.87 -1.31 -3.66
C VAL A 52 -6.50 0.06 -3.41
N LEU A 53 -6.28 0.60 -2.21
CA LEU A 53 -6.79 1.91 -1.81
C LEU A 53 -5.91 3.05 -2.33
N TRP A 54 -4.59 2.87 -2.20
CA TRP A 54 -3.60 3.89 -2.54
C TRP A 54 -2.38 3.27 -3.19
N ILE A 55 -1.80 4.01 -4.13
CA ILE A 55 -0.59 3.64 -4.87
C ILE A 55 0.39 4.80 -4.76
N ALA A 56 1.64 4.51 -4.44
CA ALA A 56 2.74 5.46 -4.53
C ALA A 56 3.84 4.86 -5.43
N LYS A 57 4.34 5.67 -6.36
CA LYS A 57 5.43 5.28 -7.26
C LYS A 57 6.71 5.99 -6.84
N PHE A 58 7.77 5.22 -6.64
CA PHE A 58 9.11 5.72 -6.35
C PHE A 58 10.01 5.44 -7.55
N GLY A 59 10.76 6.45 -7.96
CA GLY A 59 11.76 6.36 -9.04
C GLY A 59 12.85 5.35 -8.74
#